data_AF-A0A358R4J9-F1
#
_entry.id   AF-A0A358R4J9-F1
#
_cell.length_a   1.000
_cell.length_b   1.000
_cell.length_c   1.000
_cell.angle_alpha   90.00
_cell.angle_beta   90.00
_cell.angle_gamma   90.00
#
_symmetry.space_group_name_H-M   'P 1'
#
loop_
_entity.id
_entity.type
_entity.pdbx_description
1 polymer ?
#
loop_
_entity_poly.entity_id
_entity_poly.type
_entity_poly.pdbx_seq_one_letter_code
_entity_poly.pdbx_strand_id
1 'polypeptide(L)'
;MREGVAPAQELTANNGLSFSEIVALHGNCVVDAPRQTLPRLKGPLVFWKSVLGGLRSAYHRLEIEITQDEASCFAFDHVIFGRLDFYQTLDFLSSHITRHKGQVHRLLDKM
;
A
#
# COMPACT_ATOMS: atom_id res chain seq x y z
N MET A 1 20.56 -28.68 -2.65
CA MET A 1 19.12 -28.65 -2.33
C MET A 1 18.98 -28.32 -0.86
N ARG A 2 18.52 -27.12 -0.49
CA ARG A 2 18.04 -26.86 0.87
C ARG A 2 16.53 -27.01 0.81
N GLU A 3 16.03 -28.11 1.35
CA GLU A 3 14.61 -28.27 1.62
C GLU A 3 14.27 -27.32 2.78
N GLY A 4 13.90 -26.10 2.43
CA GLY A 4 13.19 -25.22 3.35
C GLY A 4 11.74 -25.66 3.33
N VAL A 5 11.27 -26.29 4.41
CA VAL A 5 9.83 -26.42 4.66
C VAL A 5 9.26 -25.00 4.62
N ALA A 6 8.47 -24.70 3.59
CA ALA A 6 7.74 -23.45 3.52
C ALA A 6 6.94 -23.32 4.82
N PRO A 7 7.09 -22.25 5.61
CA PRO A 7 6.29 -22.09 6.81
C PRO A 7 4.83 -22.10 6.41
N ALA A 8 4.01 -22.88 7.10
CA ALA A 8 2.56 -22.87 6.89
C ALA A 8 2.10 -21.41 6.91
N GLN A 9 1.49 -20.93 5.81
CA GLN A 9 0.94 -19.58 5.74
C GLN A 9 -0.01 -19.39 6.92
N GLU A 10 0.37 -18.58 7.92
CA GLU A 10 -0.52 -18.18 9.01
C GLU A 10 -1.77 -17.55 8.39
N LEU A 11 -2.90 -18.26 8.40
CA LEU A 11 -4.15 -17.69 7.90
C LEU A 11 -4.52 -16.46 8.73
N THR A 12 -4.58 -15.30 8.10
CA THR A 12 -5.05 -14.05 8.71
C THR A 12 -6.55 -13.88 8.41
N ALA A 13 -7.21 -12.96 9.12
CA ALA A 13 -8.60 -12.59 8.84
C ALA A 13 -8.83 -12.04 7.41
N ASN A 14 -7.75 -11.63 6.73
CA ASN A 14 -7.80 -11.05 5.39
C ASN A 14 -7.47 -12.05 4.27
N ASN A 15 -7.09 -13.28 4.59
CA ASN A 15 -6.65 -14.24 3.57
C ASN A 15 -7.75 -14.49 2.52
N GLY A 16 -7.39 -14.34 1.24
CA GLY A 16 -8.30 -14.55 0.11
C GLY A 16 -9.30 -13.40 -0.12
N LEU A 17 -9.26 -12.33 0.68
CA LEU A 17 -10.07 -11.14 0.46
C LEU A 17 -9.37 -10.14 -0.45
N SER A 18 -10.15 -9.50 -1.32
CA SER A 18 -9.72 -8.28 -2.01
C SER A 18 -9.57 -7.13 -1.01
N PHE A 19 -8.74 -6.14 -1.35
CA PHE A 19 -8.61 -4.96 -0.48
C PHE A 19 -9.94 -4.20 -0.32
N SER A 20 -10.81 -4.20 -1.32
CA SER A 20 -12.16 -3.63 -1.20
C SER A 20 -13.04 -4.34 -0.17
N GLU A 21 -12.95 -5.66 -0.07
CA GLU A 21 -13.68 -6.44 0.94
C GLU A 21 -13.13 -6.16 2.34
N ILE A 22 -11.81 -6.05 2.48
CA ILE A 22 -11.17 -5.64 3.74
C ILE A 22 -11.69 -4.26 4.16
N VAL A 23 -11.72 -3.27 3.25
CA VAL A 23 -12.27 -1.94 3.58
C VAL A 23 -13.73 -2.03 4.03
N ALA A 24 -14.56 -2.86 3.38
CA ALA A 24 -15.95 -3.05 3.76
C ALA A 24 -16.10 -3.64 5.18
N LEU A 25 -15.24 -4.58 5.57
CA LEU A 25 -15.21 -5.16 6.92
C LEU A 25 -14.83 -4.12 7.99
N HIS A 26 -13.97 -3.17 7.65
CA HIS A 26 -13.51 -2.13 8.57
C HIS A 26 -14.39 -0.86 8.56
N GLY A 27 -15.43 -0.80 7.72
CA GLY A 27 -16.39 0.31 7.66
C GLY A 27 -15.76 1.66 7.27
N ASN A 28 -16.48 2.76 7.54
CA ASN A 28 -15.97 4.13 7.38
C ASN A 28 -14.94 4.46 8.48
N CYS A 29 -13.78 3.80 8.44
CA CYS A 29 -12.63 4.16 9.26
C CYS A 29 -12.11 5.55 8.85
N VAL A 30 -12.73 6.59 9.37
CA VAL A 30 -12.13 7.93 9.42
C VAL A 30 -11.16 7.92 10.60
N VAL A 31 -9.96 7.43 10.34
CA VAL A 31 -8.87 7.49 11.30
C VAL A 31 -8.04 8.70 10.94
N ASP A 32 -7.83 9.59 11.92
CA ASP A 32 -6.80 10.61 11.78
C ASP A 32 -5.47 9.93 11.47
N ALA A 33 -4.74 10.46 10.49
CA ALA A 33 -3.44 9.92 10.14
C ALA A 33 -2.58 9.87 11.42
N PRO A 34 -2.12 8.68 11.86
CA PRO A 34 -1.37 8.56 13.08
C PRO A 34 -0.16 9.49 13.04
N ARG A 35 0.23 10.12 14.15
CA ARG A 35 1.32 11.12 14.16
C ARG A 35 2.61 10.61 13.51
N GLN A 36 2.90 9.31 13.63
CA GLN A 36 4.06 8.68 13.01
C GLN A 36 4.03 8.67 11.47
N THR A 37 2.85 8.76 10.86
CA THR A 37 2.63 8.79 9.41
C THR A 37 2.69 10.20 8.81
N LEU A 38 2.82 11.23 9.64
CA LEU A 38 3.02 12.60 9.14
C LEU A 38 4.36 12.72 8.40
N PRO A 39 4.39 13.37 7.22
CA PRO A 39 5.64 13.58 6.49
C PRO A 39 6.67 14.29 7.35
N ARG A 40 7.76 13.59 7.69
CA ARG A 40 8.89 14.16 8.45
C ARG A 40 9.84 14.93 7.56
N LEU A 41 9.87 14.57 6.27
CA LEU A 41 10.65 15.26 5.26
C LEU A 41 9.77 16.26 4.53
N LYS A 42 10.24 17.51 4.46
CA LYS A 42 9.66 18.56 3.62
C LYS A 42 10.63 18.82 2.47
N GLY A 43 10.10 19.28 1.35
CA GLY A 43 10.92 19.59 0.18
C GLY A 43 10.11 20.29 -0.90
N PRO A 44 10.77 21.02 -1.81
CA PRO A 44 10.09 21.66 -2.94
C PRO A 44 9.49 20.61 -3.88
N LEU A 45 8.48 20.99 -4.68
CA LEU A 45 7.82 20.07 -5.61
C LEU A 45 8.80 19.39 -6.59
N VAL A 46 9.85 20.11 -7.01
CA VAL A 46 10.89 19.58 -7.89
C VAL A 46 11.64 18.39 -7.27
N PHE A 47 11.90 18.43 -5.97
CA PHE A 47 12.54 17.33 -5.25
C PHE A 47 11.67 16.08 -5.29
N TRP A 48 10.37 16.20 -4.96
CA TRP A 48 9.45 15.06 -4.97
C TRP A 48 9.21 14.48 -6.36
N LYS A 49 9.17 15.34 -7.39
CA LYS A 49 9.16 14.91 -8.79
C LYS A 49 10.39 14.06 -9.14
N SER A 50 11.58 14.49 -8.70
CA SER A 50 12.82 13.74 -8.92
C SER A 50 12.81 12.40 -8.21
N VAL A 51 12.37 12.35 -6.95
CA VAL A 51 12.24 11.10 -6.17
C VAL A 51 11.30 10.13 -6.88
N LEU A 52 10.11 10.59 -7.27
CA LEU A 52 9.17 9.77 -8.02
C LEU A 52 9.76 9.26 -9.34
N GLY A 53 10.48 10.13 -10.07
CA GLY A 53 11.19 9.76 -11.29
C GLY A 53 12.20 8.63 -11.08
N GLY A 54 12.99 8.70 -9.99
CA GLY A 54 13.98 7.68 -9.64
C GLY A 54 13.38 6.33 -9.24
N LEU A 55 12.16 6.30 -8.69
CA LEU A 55 11.50 5.07 -8.28
C LEU A 55 10.80 4.32 -9.43
N ARG A 56 10.57 4.97 -10.58
CA ARG A 56 9.82 4.39 -11.71
C ARG A 56 10.39 3.07 -12.22
N SER A 57 11.71 2.96 -12.33
CA SER A 57 12.34 1.71 -12.80
C SER A 57 12.20 0.56 -11.81
N ALA A 58 12.19 0.85 -10.50
CA ALA A 58 11.93 -0.15 -9.48
C ALA A 58 10.49 -0.64 -9.52
N TYR A 59 9.52 0.26 -9.66
CA TYR A 59 8.11 -0.11 -9.80
C TYR A 59 7.86 -0.93 -11.07
N HIS A 60 8.48 -0.55 -12.19
CA HIS A 60 8.33 -1.30 -13.43
C HIS A 60 8.92 -2.71 -13.34
N ARG A 61 10.06 -2.88 -12.66
CA ARG A 61 10.62 -4.23 -12.39
C ARG A 61 9.70 -5.04 -11.49
N LEU A 62 9.16 -4.46 -10.43
CA LEU A 62 8.21 -5.15 -9.56
C LEU A 62 7.00 -5.65 -10.35
N GLU A 63 6.45 -4.83 -11.26
CA GLU A 63 5.30 -5.18 -12.09
C GLU A 63 5.55 -6.39 -13.00
N ILE A 64 6.75 -6.51 -13.58
CA ILE A 64 7.06 -7.59 -14.54
C ILE A 64 7.67 -8.84 -13.87
N GLU A 65 8.31 -8.68 -12.70
CA GLU A 65 9.06 -9.75 -12.04
C GLU A 65 8.25 -10.46 -10.94
N ILE A 66 7.25 -9.80 -10.33
CA ILE A 66 6.51 -10.39 -9.22
C ILE A 66 5.70 -11.61 -9.66
N THR A 67 5.91 -12.74 -8.97
CA THR A 67 5.13 -13.96 -9.19
C THR A 67 3.87 -13.97 -8.33
N GLN A 68 2.88 -14.79 -8.72
CA GLN A 68 1.63 -14.97 -7.95
C GLN A 68 1.91 -15.46 -6.53
N ASP A 69 2.87 -16.37 -6.37
CA ASP A 69 3.25 -16.95 -5.08
C ASP A 69 3.92 -15.89 -4.18
N GLU A 70 4.84 -15.10 -4.73
CA GLU A 70 5.46 -13.98 -4.01
C GLU A 70 4.41 -12.93 -3.63
N ALA A 71 3.48 -12.63 -4.54
CA ALA A 71 2.44 -11.64 -4.30
C ALA A 71 1.42 -12.09 -3.22
N SER A 72 1.30 -13.39 -2.99
CA SER A 72 0.46 -13.99 -1.94
C SER A 72 1.21 -14.13 -0.60
N CYS A 73 2.48 -13.73 -0.52
CA CYS A 73 3.23 -13.69 0.72
C CYS A 73 2.87 -12.45 1.55
N PHE A 74 2.91 -12.58 2.88
CA PHE A 74 2.67 -11.44 3.77
C PHE A 74 3.73 -10.36 3.59
N ALA A 75 3.28 -9.14 3.34
CA ALA A 75 4.14 -8.00 3.04
C ALA A 75 4.25 -7.03 4.23
N PHE A 76 3.12 -6.72 4.86
CA PHE A 76 3.01 -5.59 5.77
C PHE A 76 1.94 -5.80 6.83
N ASP A 77 2.17 -5.31 8.05
CA ASP A 77 1.16 -5.24 9.11
C ASP A 77 0.60 -3.82 9.21
N HIS A 78 -0.61 -3.63 8.71
CA HIS A 78 -1.26 -2.33 8.65
C HIS A 78 -2.02 -2.04 9.95
N VAL A 79 -1.75 -0.89 10.57
CA VAL A 79 -2.31 -0.48 11.88
C VAL A 79 -3.85 -0.56 11.94
N ILE A 80 -4.53 -0.33 10.82
CA ILE A 80 -6.00 -0.37 10.73
C ILE A 80 -6.52 -1.71 10.20
N PHE A 81 -5.83 -2.29 9.21
CA PHE A 81 -6.36 -3.40 8.42
C PHE A 81 -5.75 -4.75 8.83
N GLY A 82 -4.80 -4.73 9.78
CA GLY A 82 -4.00 -5.89 10.14
C GLY A 82 -3.05 -6.29 9.02
N ARG A 83 -2.67 -7.56 9.04
CA ARG A 83 -1.69 -8.13 8.11
C ARG A 83 -2.25 -8.23 6.70
N LEU A 84 -1.47 -7.75 5.73
CA LEU A 84 -1.78 -7.74 4.31
C LEU A 84 -0.71 -8.50 3.52
N ASP A 85 -1.14 -9.21 2.49
CA ASP A 85 -0.23 -9.72 1.45
C ASP A 85 0.21 -8.59 0.49
N PHE A 86 1.07 -8.91 -0.46
CA PHE A 86 1.56 -7.91 -1.43
C PHE A 86 0.45 -7.40 -2.35
N TYR A 87 -0.49 -8.24 -2.80
CA TYR A 87 -1.62 -7.79 -3.62
C TYR A 87 -2.47 -6.77 -2.86
N GLN A 88 -2.88 -7.11 -1.65
CA GLN A 88 -3.67 -6.25 -0.77
C GLN A 88 -2.93 -4.95 -0.44
N THR A 89 -1.61 -5.03 -0.24
CA THR A 89 -0.77 -3.85 0.01
C THR A 89 -0.69 -2.94 -1.21
N LEU A 90 -0.54 -3.49 -2.42
CA LEU A 90 -0.51 -2.71 -3.66
C LEU A 90 -1.87 -2.05 -3.94
N ASP A 91 -2.97 -2.77 -3.70
CA ASP A 91 -4.32 -2.24 -3.81
C ASP A 91 -4.57 -1.12 -2.79
N PHE A 92 -4.12 -1.30 -1.54
CA PHE A 92 -4.14 -0.26 -0.52
C PHE A 92 -3.41 1.00 -0.99
N LEU A 93 -2.18 0.86 -1.49
CA LEU A 93 -1.37 2.00 -1.96
C LEU A 93 -2.05 2.71 -3.15
N SER A 94 -2.62 1.95 -4.09
CA SER A 94 -3.36 2.50 -5.23
C SER A 94 -4.59 3.30 -4.80
N SER A 95 -5.39 2.73 -3.89
CA SER A 95 -6.55 3.39 -3.27
C SER A 95 -6.12 4.66 -2.52
N HIS A 96 -5.05 4.58 -1.74
CA HIS A 96 -4.52 5.69 -0.96
C HIS A 96 -4.04 6.86 -1.84
N ILE A 97 -3.30 6.57 -2.92
CA ILE A 97 -2.89 7.58 -3.91
C ILE A 97 -4.11 8.25 -4.55
N THR A 98 -5.13 7.47 -4.92
CA THR A 98 -6.36 7.99 -5.54
C THR A 98 -7.10 8.92 -4.60
N ARG A 99 -7.24 8.54 -3.32
CA ARG A 99 -7.83 9.40 -2.28
C ARG A 99 -7.07 10.73 -2.15
N HIS A 100 -5.75 10.70 -2.12
CA HIS A 100 -4.93 11.91 -2.02
C HIS A 100 -5.03 12.81 -3.26
N LYS A 101 -5.08 12.23 -4.46
CA LYS A 101 -5.37 13.00 -5.68
C LYS A 101 -6.71 13.74 -5.52
N GLY A 102 -7.76 13.07 -5.06
CA GLY A 102 -9.06 13.71 -4.83
C GLY A 102 -9.02 14.83 -3.79
N GLN A 103 -8.21 14.68 -2.73
CA GLN A 103 -8.01 15.75 -1.74
C GLN A 103 -7.31 16.97 -2.35
N VAL A 104 -6.30 16.77 -3.20
CA VAL A 104 -5.60 17.87 -3.89
C VAL A 104 -6.55 18.61 -4.82
N HIS A 105 -7.35 17.90 -5.65
CA HIS A 105 -8.33 18.55 -6.53
C HIS A 105 -9.31 19.43 -5.73
N ARG A 106 -9.87 18.91 -4.63
CA ARG A 106 -10.76 19.70 -3.75
C ARG A 106 -10.10 20.90 -3.09
N LEU A 107 -8.78 20.89 -2.90
CA LEU A 107 -8.06 22.06 -2.39
C LEU A 107 -7.89 23.11 -3.49
N LEU A 108 -7.59 22.67 -4.72
CA LEU A 108 -7.48 23.57 -5.87
C LEU A 108 -8.82 24.21 -6.24
N ASP A 109 -9.93 23.47 -6.16
CA ASP A 109 -11.28 24.01 -6.43
C ASP A 109 -11.74 25.05 -5.39
N LYS A 110 -11.08 25.11 -4.23
CA LYS A 110 -11.38 26.06 -3.14
C LYS A 110 -10.50 27.31 -3.17
N MET A 111 -9.49 27.35 -4.06
CA MET A 111 -8.60 28.49 -4.26
C MET A 111 -9.15 29.39 -5.36
#